data_AF-B1VTR8-F1
#
_entry.id   AF-B1VTR8-F1
#
_cell.length_a   1.000
_cell.length_b   1.000
_cell.length_c   1.000
_cell.angle_alpha   90.00
_cell.angle_beta   90.00
_cell.angle_gamma   90.00
#
_symmetry.space_group_name_H-M   'P 1'
#
loop_
_entity.id
_entity.type
_entity.pdbx_description
1 polymer ?
#
loop_
_entity_poly.entity_id
_entity_poly.type
_entity_poly.pdbx_seq_one_letter_code
_entity_poly.pdbx_strand_id
1 'polypeptide(L)'
;MPLRTGVTRPISLLLPTALAAVTLTGCALLDLAADCEGTDARVKELAALDVLGSRPEGATVAEGFEEVDAGCWADSGDVVAHAARTYAFPGTRAEVGEHYRTAAVRDGWTPDPDAPAGDLCLTREGMTLRIVFLTAESLAEDGHGSRPDLTTGAGYSVGVESYVNDGAGAGC
;
A
#
# COMPACT_ATOMS: atom_id res chain seq x y z
N MET A 1 -14.35 -81.33 45.09
CA MET A 1 -15.18 -80.46 45.96
C MET A 1 -15.12 -79.03 45.42
N PRO A 2 -16.22 -78.26 45.55
CA PRO A 2 -16.86 -77.45 44.50
C PRO A 2 -16.25 -76.05 44.32
N LEU A 3 -16.48 -75.31 43.23
CA LEU A 3 -17.57 -74.33 43.07
C LEU A 3 -17.49 -73.75 41.64
N ARG A 4 -18.55 -73.90 40.84
CA ARG A 4 -19.59 -72.90 40.52
C ARG A 4 -19.14 -71.74 39.61
N THR A 5 -19.63 -71.84 38.38
CA THR A 5 -20.31 -70.82 37.57
C THR A 5 -20.32 -69.38 38.06
N GLY A 6 -19.90 -68.46 37.19
CA GLY A 6 -20.22 -67.04 37.24
C GLY A 6 -20.02 -66.38 35.88
N VAL A 7 -21.10 -66.28 35.11
CA VAL A 7 -21.17 -65.44 33.90
C VAL A 7 -21.36 -64.00 34.34
N THR A 8 -20.52 -63.08 33.86
CA THR A 8 -20.91 -61.68 33.61
C THR A 8 -20.15 -61.15 32.39
N ARG A 9 -20.92 -60.73 31.40
CA ARG A 9 -20.51 -60.11 30.14
C ARG A 9 -20.02 -58.65 30.37
N PRO A 10 -19.44 -58.00 29.34
CA PRO A 10 -18.42 -56.96 29.47
C PRO A 10 -19.02 -55.57 29.72
N ILE A 11 -18.26 -54.69 30.35
CA ILE A 11 -18.53 -53.25 30.31
C ILE A 11 -17.27 -52.57 29.76
N SER A 12 -17.23 -52.48 28.44
CA SER A 12 -16.42 -51.49 27.74
C SER A 12 -16.97 -50.11 28.10
N LEU A 13 -16.30 -49.41 29.02
CA LEU A 13 -16.48 -47.96 29.18
C LEU A 13 -15.47 -47.28 28.25
N LEU A 14 -15.85 -47.18 26.98
CA LEU A 14 -15.24 -46.24 26.06
C LEU A 14 -15.57 -44.83 26.58
N LEU A 15 -14.56 -44.11 27.09
CA LEU A 15 -14.68 -42.66 27.26
C LEU A 15 -14.84 -42.05 25.87
N PRO A 16 -15.95 -41.36 25.54
CA PRO A 16 -15.94 -40.49 24.40
C PRO A 16 -15.17 -39.24 24.82
N THR A 17 -13.90 -39.13 24.40
CA THR A 17 -13.27 -37.82 24.26
C THR A 17 -14.05 -37.06 23.21
N ALA A 18 -15.05 -36.30 23.64
CA ALA A 18 -15.70 -35.31 22.82
C ALA A 18 -14.68 -34.20 22.53
N LEU A 19 -13.87 -34.41 21.49
CA LEU A 19 -13.20 -33.33 20.77
C LEU A 19 -14.30 -32.50 20.15
N ALA A 20 -14.73 -31.46 20.85
CA ALA A 20 -15.45 -30.36 20.25
C ALA A 20 -14.50 -29.73 19.23
N ALA A 21 -14.57 -30.20 17.99
CA ALA A 21 -14.04 -29.48 16.85
C ALA A 21 -14.82 -28.17 16.80
N VAL A 22 -14.23 -27.11 17.36
CA VAL A 22 -14.67 -25.75 17.10
C VAL A 22 -14.42 -25.55 15.62
N THR A 23 -15.45 -25.73 14.80
CA THR A 23 -15.45 -25.25 13.42
C THR A 23 -15.41 -23.73 13.50
N LEU A 24 -14.21 -23.17 13.59
CA LEU A 24 -14.01 -21.75 13.33
C LEU A 24 -14.58 -21.50 11.94
N THR A 25 -15.71 -20.82 11.91
CA THR A 25 -16.37 -20.31 10.70
C THR A 25 -15.34 -19.46 9.95
N GLY A 26 -14.72 -20.08 8.94
CA GLY A 26 -13.55 -19.61 8.21
C GLY A 26 -13.80 -18.44 7.25
N CYS A 27 -14.61 -17.46 7.64
CA CYS A 27 -14.78 -16.24 6.84
C CYS A 27 -13.88 -15.09 7.31
N ALA A 28 -13.42 -15.07 8.57
CA ALA A 28 -12.56 -13.99 9.09
C ALA A 28 -11.05 -14.25 8.90
N LEU A 29 -10.65 -15.48 8.55
CA LEU A 29 -9.24 -15.83 8.32
C LEU A 29 -8.76 -15.51 6.90
N LEU A 30 -9.69 -15.31 5.95
CA LEU A 30 -9.36 -14.97 4.56
C LEU A 30 -8.94 -13.51 4.41
N ASP A 31 -9.57 -12.58 5.14
CA ASP A 31 -9.24 -11.15 5.08
C ASP A 31 -7.83 -10.82 5.62
N LEU A 32 -7.33 -11.61 6.58
CA LEU A 32 -5.96 -11.45 7.12
C LEU A 32 -4.87 -12.11 6.24
N ALA A 33 -5.27 -12.87 5.23
CA ALA A 33 -4.35 -13.54 4.30
C ALA A 33 -4.29 -12.85 2.95
N ALA A 34 -4.91 -11.68 2.81
CA ALA A 34 -4.88 -10.95 1.57
C ALA A 34 -3.44 -10.57 1.21
N ASP A 35 -3.07 -10.84 -0.04
CA ASP A 35 -1.73 -10.63 -0.57
C ASP A 35 -1.80 -9.95 -1.95
N CYS A 36 -0.64 -9.76 -2.56
CA CYS A 36 -0.53 -9.07 -3.84
C CYS A 36 -0.85 -9.96 -5.06
N GLU A 37 -1.32 -11.19 -4.88
CA GLU A 37 -1.65 -12.08 -6.00
C GLU A 37 -2.73 -11.46 -6.89
N GLY A 38 -2.47 -11.40 -8.20
CA GLY A 38 -3.40 -10.84 -9.19
C GLY A 38 -3.38 -9.32 -9.34
N THR A 39 -2.49 -8.61 -8.64
CA THR A 39 -2.40 -7.13 -8.72
C THR A 39 -1.61 -6.61 -9.92
N ASP A 40 -0.92 -7.46 -10.68
CA ASP A 40 -0.01 -7.07 -11.78
C ASP A 40 -0.64 -6.09 -12.78
N ALA A 41 -1.90 -6.33 -13.16
CA ALA A 41 -2.62 -5.47 -14.10
C ALA A 41 -2.84 -4.07 -13.52
N ARG A 42 -3.18 -3.98 -12.23
CA ARG A 42 -3.38 -2.71 -11.53
C ARG A 42 -2.06 -1.97 -11.34
N VAL A 43 -1.00 -2.65 -10.94
CA VAL A 43 0.35 -2.05 -10.84
C VAL A 43 0.78 -1.46 -12.18
N LYS A 44 0.59 -2.20 -13.27
CA LYS A 44 0.92 -1.72 -14.62
C LYS A 44 0.06 -0.53 -15.06
N GLU A 45 -1.21 -0.52 -14.69
CA GLU A 45 -2.11 0.62 -14.94
C GLU A 45 -1.62 1.87 -14.22
N LEU A 46 -1.29 1.76 -12.92
CA LEU A 46 -0.80 2.89 -12.13
C LEU A 46 0.53 3.43 -12.67
N ALA A 47 1.46 2.54 -13.03
CA ALA A 47 2.76 2.92 -13.60
C ALA A 47 2.66 3.65 -14.94
N ALA A 48 1.54 3.48 -15.66
CA ALA A 48 1.28 4.13 -16.95
C ALA A 48 0.60 5.50 -16.82
N LEU A 49 0.29 5.96 -15.60
CA LEU A 49 -0.40 7.24 -15.40
C LEU A 49 0.49 8.43 -15.74
N ASP A 50 0.01 9.28 -16.66
CA ASP A 50 0.72 10.47 -17.13
C ASP A 50 1.11 11.45 -16.01
N VAL A 51 0.35 11.47 -14.91
CA VAL A 51 0.64 12.33 -13.76
C VAL A 51 2.00 12.04 -13.13
N LEU A 52 2.49 10.79 -13.21
CA LEU A 52 3.82 10.42 -12.74
C LEU A 52 4.93 11.03 -13.60
N GLY A 53 4.67 11.25 -14.90
CA GLY A 53 5.58 11.89 -15.85
C GLY A 53 5.49 13.42 -15.87
N SER A 54 4.39 13.97 -15.35
CA SER A 54 4.18 15.42 -15.21
C SER A 54 5.19 16.00 -14.24
N ARG A 55 5.85 17.11 -14.58
CA ARG A 55 6.82 17.76 -13.68
C ARG A 55 6.98 19.25 -13.99
N PRO A 56 7.35 20.08 -12.99
CA PRO A 56 7.73 21.47 -13.24
C PRO A 56 8.89 21.55 -14.24
N GLU A 57 8.95 22.66 -14.98
CA GLU A 57 10.08 22.92 -15.88
C GLU A 57 11.39 22.96 -15.08
N GLY A 58 12.43 22.29 -15.59
CA GLY A 58 13.73 22.16 -14.91
C GLY A 58 13.80 21.03 -13.89
N ALA A 59 12.70 20.34 -13.58
CA ALA A 59 12.75 19.08 -12.84
C ALA A 59 13.25 17.94 -13.75
N THR A 60 14.08 17.07 -13.19
CA THR A 60 14.71 15.94 -13.88
C THR A 60 14.54 14.67 -13.06
N VAL A 61 14.39 13.52 -13.73
CA VAL A 61 14.38 12.23 -13.03
C VAL A 61 15.67 12.10 -12.23
N ALA A 62 15.55 11.74 -10.95
CA ALA A 62 16.69 11.65 -10.06
C ALA A 62 17.60 10.47 -10.46
N GLU A 63 18.91 10.65 -10.35
CA GLU A 63 19.89 9.59 -10.63
C GLU A 63 19.65 8.39 -9.69
N GLY A 64 19.66 7.17 -10.22
CA GLY A 64 19.31 5.96 -9.47
C GLY A 64 17.82 5.77 -9.21
N PHE A 65 16.95 6.61 -9.77
CA PHE A 65 15.49 6.48 -9.76
C PHE A 65 14.90 6.54 -11.20
N GLU A 66 15.67 6.04 -12.18
CA GLU A 66 15.32 6.12 -13.60
C GLU A 66 14.10 5.29 -13.98
N GLU A 67 13.77 4.27 -13.20
CA GLU A 67 12.60 3.41 -13.39
C GLU A 67 11.40 3.90 -12.57
N VAL A 68 10.18 3.58 -13.01
CA VAL A 68 9.00 3.80 -12.15
C VAL A 68 9.12 2.83 -11.00
N ASP A 69 9.09 3.32 -9.77
CA ASP A 69 8.96 2.44 -8.60
C ASP A 69 7.50 1.99 -8.51
N ALA A 70 7.21 0.80 -9.00
CA ALA A 70 5.85 0.26 -9.06
C ALA A 70 5.82 -1.16 -8.50
N GLY A 71 4.81 -1.41 -7.67
CA GLY A 71 4.70 -2.67 -6.97
C GLY A 71 3.39 -2.78 -6.21
N CYS A 72 3.34 -3.79 -5.35
CA CYS A 72 2.26 -3.98 -4.42
C CYS A 72 2.85 -4.34 -3.06
N TRP A 73 2.26 -3.80 -2.01
CA TRP A 73 2.51 -4.23 -0.65
C TRP A 73 1.21 -4.67 0.01
N ALA A 74 1.35 -5.62 0.92
CA ALA A 74 0.27 -6.09 1.77
C ALA A 74 0.69 -5.92 3.22
N ASP A 75 -0.03 -5.12 3.99
CA ASP A 75 0.22 -4.92 5.41
C ASP A 75 -1.09 -4.92 6.18
N SER A 76 -1.14 -5.73 7.24
CA SER A 76 -2.23 -5.73 8.23
C SER A 76 -3.66 -5.90 7.65
N GLY A 77 -3.77 -6.54 6.48
CA GLY A 77 -5.04 -6.79 5.77
C GLY A 77 -5.26 -5.90 4.54
N ASP A 78 -4.55 -4.78 4.45
CA ASP A 78 -4.60 -3.89 3.30
C ASP A 78 -3.68 -4.42 2.20
N VAL A 79 -4.18 -4.44 0.96
CA VAL A 79 -3.37 -4.68 -0.24
C VAL A 79 -3.42 -3.42 -1.08
N VAL A 80 -2.24 -2.85 -1.31
CA VAL A 80 -2.09 -1.56 -1.99
C VAL A 80 -1.16 -1.73 -3.17
N ALA A 81 -1.70 -1.49 -4.37
CA ALA A 81 -0.89 -1.30 -5.55
C ALA A 81 -0.38 0.15 -5.58
N HIS A 82 0.89 0.35 -5.91
CA HIS A 82 1.51 1.67 -5.97
C HIS A 82 2.36 1.86 -7.23
N ALA A 83 2.54 3.11 -7.61
CA ALA A 83 3.53 3.55 -8.58
C ALA A 83 4.04 4.94 -8.25
N ALA A 84 5.35 5.16 -8.34
CA ALA A 84 5.99 6.43 -8.00
C ALA A 84 7.13 6.82 -8.94
N ARG A 85 7.38 8.13 -9.01
CA ARG A 85 8.50 8.75 -9.72
C ARG A 85 9.21 9.76 -8.83
N THR A 86 10.52 9.69 -8.80
CA THR A 86 11.37 10.60 -8.02
C THR A 86 12.07 11.62 -8.91
N TYR A 87 11.97 12.88 -8.53
CA TYR A 87 12.54 14.01 -9.26
C TYR A 87 13.50 14.81 -8.40
N ALA A 88 14.64 15.15 -8.99
CA ALA A 88 15.49 16.24 -8.53
C ALA A 88 15.01 17.54 -9.15
N PHE A 89 14.84 18.59 -8.34
CA PHE A 89 14.39 19.89 -8.82
C PHE A 89 15.10 21.02 -8.05
N PRO A 90 15.83 21.92 -8.74
CA PRO A 90 16.56 23.00 -8.09
C PRO A 90 15.66 24.16 -7.61
N GLY A 91 14.37 24.15 -7.97
CA GLY A 91 13.40 25.16 -7.52
C GLY A 91 12.83 24.88 -6.14
N THR A 92 11.60 25.34 -5.92
CA THR A 92 10.94 25.40 -4.61
C THR A 92 9.79 24.41 -4.46
N ARG A 93 9.46 24.08 -3.21
CA ARG A 93 8.29 23.27 -2.86
C ARG A 93 6.97 23.91 -3.33
N ALA A 94 6.91 25.25 -3.34
CA ALA A 94 5.74 26.00 -3.78
C ALA A 94 5.47 25.81 -5.28
N GLU A 95 6.52 25.86 -6.12
CA GLU A 95 6.41 25.63 -7.57
C GLU A 95 5.97 24.19 -7.87
N VAL A 96 6.50 23.20 -7.15
CA VAL A 96 6.03 21.80 -7.27
C VAL A 96 4.54 21.70 -6.91
N GLY A 97 4.13 22.32 -5.79
CA GLY A 97 2.74 22.30 -5.37
C GLY A 97 1.78 22.99 -6.34
N GLU A 98 2.16 24.14 -6.89
CA GLU A 98 1.36 24.83 -7.91
C GLU A 98 1.24 24.00 -9.19
N HIS A 99 2.35 23.40 -9.63
CA HIS A 99 2.37 22.51 -10.80
C HIS A 99 1.37 21.36 -10.65
N TYR A 100 1.44 20.60 -9.54
CA TYR A 100 0.57 19.43 -9.38
C TYR A 100 -0.89 19.79 -9.10
N ARG A 101 -1.17 20.89 -8.39
CA ARG A 101 -2.55 21.39 -8.26
C ARG A 101 -3.16 21.72 -9.63
N THR A 102 -2.36 22.17 -10.58
CA THR A 102 -2.84 22.50 -11.92
C THR A 102 -2.91 21.26 -12.82
N ALA A 103 -1.80 20.51 -12.92
CA ALA A 103 -1.68 19.39 -13.83
C ALA A 103 -2.60 18.22 -13.42
N ALA A 104 -2.64 17.87 -12.13
CA ALA A 104 -3.47 16.77 -11.67
C ALA A 104 -4.97 17.11 -11.79
N VAL A 105 -5.37 18.35 -11.47
CA VAL A 105 -6.78 18.77 -11.64
C VAL A 105 -7.22 18.71 -13.11
N ARG A 106 -6.34 19.14 -14.03
CA ARG A 106 -6.60 19.00 -15.47
C ARG A 106 -6.82 17.55 -15.89
N ASP A 107 -6.13 16.63 -15.21
CA ASP A 107 -6.20 15.19 -15.48
C ASP A 107 -7.27 14.48 -14.60
N GLY A 108 -8.19 15.25 -13.99
CA GLY A 108 -9.37 14.74 -13.28
C GLY A 108 -9.17 14.41 -11.80
N TRP A 109 -8.01 14.73 -11.23
CA TRP A 109 -7.77 14.59 -9.80
C TRP A 109 -8.41 15.72 -9.01
N THR A 110 -8.93 15.44 -7.81
CA THR A 110 -9.53 16.46 -6.94
C THR A 110 -8.71 16.55 -5.65
N PRO A 111 -8.37 17.75 -5.16
CA PRO A 111 -7.75 17.90 -3.85
C PRO A 111 -8.59 17.22 -2.77
N ASP A 112 -7.95 16.46 -1.91
CA ASP A 112 -8.64 15.87 -0.77
C ASP A 112 -9.05 16.97 0.22
N PRO A 113 -10.35 17.12 0.55
CA PRO A 113 -10.82 18.15 1.46
C PRO A 113 -10.31 17.98 2.90
N ASP A 114 -9.93 16.77 3.29
CA ASP A 114 -9.50 16.43 4.65
C ASP A 114 -7.97 16.44 4.78
N ALA A 115 -7.24 16.62 3.67
CA ALA A 115 -5.79 16.71 3.70
C ALA A 115 -5.27 17.89 4.53
N PRO A 116 -4.23 17.69 5.37
CA PRO A 116 -3.60 18.76 6.13
C PRO A 116 -3.15 19.94 5.25
N ALA A 117 -3.21 21.14 5.81
CA ALA A 117 -2.81 22.34 5.11
C ALA A 117 -1.31 22.28 4.72
N GLY A 118 -1.04 22.27 3.41
CA GLY A 118 0.31 22.15 2.86
C GLY A 118 0.60 20.79 2.24
N ASP A 119 -0.20 19.77 2.56
CA ASP A 119 -0.10 18.47 1.91
C ASP A 119 -0.67 18.54 0.50
N LEU A 120 -0.01 17.84 -0.40
CA LEU A 120 -0.40 17.72 -1.79
C LEU A 120 -0.98 16.33 -1.99
N CYS A 121 -2.21 16.18 -1.50
CA CYS A 121 -3.01 14.98 -1.66
C CYS A 121 -4.20 15.24 -2.56
N LEU A 122 -4.39 14.38 -3.56
CA LEU A 122 -5.51 14.42 -4.46
C LEU A 122 -6.06 13.02 -4.68
N THR A 123 -7.34 12.91 -4.99
CA THR A 123 -8.01 11.63 -5.21
C THR A 123 -8.66 11.58 -6.60
N ARG A 124 -8.74 10.37 -7.17
CA ARG A 124 -9.42 10.11 -8.44
C ARG A 124 -9.80 8.63 -8.53
N GLU A 125 -11.08 8.32 -8.69
CA GLU A 125 -11.56 6.95 -8.99
C GLU A 125 -10.97 5.86 -8.06
N GLY A 126 -10.94 6.11 -6.74
CA GLY A 126 -10.38 5.16 -5.77
C GLY A 126 -8.84 5.10 -5.74
N MET A 127 -8.16 6.03 -6.41
CA MET A 127 -6.72 6.26 -6.30
C MET A 127 -6.42 7.50 -5.48
N THR A 128 -5.30 7.47 -4.76
CA THR A 128 -4.71 8.62 -4.05
C THR A 128 -3.41 9.01 -4.73
N LEU A 129 -3.24 10.28 -5.04
CA LEU A 129 -2.02 10.90 -5.54
C LEU A 129 -1.40 11.73 -4.41
N ARG A 130 -0.14 11.46 -4.08
CA ARG A 130 0.62 12.18 -3.06
C ARG A 130 1.91 12.73 -3.64
N ILE A 131 2.24 13.96 -3.28
CA ILE A 131 3.55 14.56 -3.55
C ILE A 131 4.27 14.71 -2.22
N VAL A 132 5.40 14.01 -2.07
CA VAL A 132 6.22 13.98 -0.85
C VAL A 132 7.56 14.65 -1.12
N PHE A 133 7.91 15.66 -0.34
CA PHE A 133 9.21 16.32 -0.43
C PHE A 133 10.26 15.52 0.34
N LEU A 134 11.37 15.21 -0.33
CA LEU A 134 12.41 14.37 0.22
C LEU A 134 13.27 15.15 1.19
N THR A 135 13.65 14.49 2.28
CA THR A 135 14.60 15.01 3.26
C THR A 135 15.78 14.05 3.37
N ALA A 136 16.89 14.54 3.92
CA ALA A 136 18.03 13.66 4.19
C ALA A 136 17.67 12.53 5.17
N GLU A 137 16.73 12.78 6.08
CA GLU A 137 16.21 11.80 7.03
C GLU A 137 15.38 10.73 6.33
N SER A 138 14.37 11.11 5.55
CA SER A 138 13.51 10.13 4.85
C SER A 138 14.33 9.25 3.90
N LEU A 139 15.27 9.84 3.16
CA LEU A 139 16.16 9.08 2.27
C LEU A 139 17.07 8.11 3.02
N ALA A 140 17.47 8.42 4.25
CA ALA A 140 18.25 7.50 5.07
C ALA A 140 17.40 6.35 5.62
N GLU A 141 16.16 6.64 6.03
CA GLU A 141 15.18 5.64 6.50
C GLU A 141 14.84 4.65 5.38
N ASP A 142 14.66 5.13 4.16
CA ASP A 142 14.37 4.32 2.97
C ASP A 142 15.62 3.60 2.41
N GLY A 143 16.79 3.75 3.05
CA GLY A 143 18.02 3.07 2.65
C GLY A 143 18.72 3.67 1.42
N HIS A 144 18.32 4.85 0.97
CA HIS A 144 18.96 5.57 -0.15
C HIS A 144 20.20 6.37 0.27
N GLY A 145 20.46 6.50 1.57
CA GLY A 145 21.67 7.12 2.11
C GLY A 145 21.77 8.63 1.81
N SER A 146 22.98 9.15 1.70
CA SER A 146 23.20 10.58 1.46
C SER A 146 22.99 10.94 0.00
N ARG A 147 22.00 11.81 -0.26
CA ARG A 147 21.56 12.26 -1.59
C ARG A 147 21.47 13.79 -1.63
N PRO A 148 22.60 14.50 -1.72
CA PRO A 148 22.62 15.97 -1.75
C PRO A 148 21.89 16.54 -2.99
N ASP A 149 21.85 15.77 -4.08
CA ASP A 149 21.12 16.07 -5.31
C ASP A 149 19.60 16.20 -5.09
N LEU A 150 19.05 15.49 -4.11
CA LEU A 150 17.63 15.51 -3.75
C LEU A 150 17.28 16.47 -2.61
N THR A 151 18.29 17.01 -1.92
CA THR A 151 18.08 17.75 -0.66
C THR A 151 18.57 19.20 -0.69
N THR A 152 19.36 19.59 -1.69
CA THR A 152 19.83 20.98 -1.87
C THR A 152 18.77 21.90 -2.53
N GLY A 153 17.72 21.31 -3.12
CA GLY A 153 16.55 22.00 -3.67
C GLY A 153 15.24 21.35 -3.20
N ALA A 154 14.20 21.39 -4.03
CA ALA A 154 12.94 20.70 -3.77
C ALA A 154 12.91 19.33 -4.45
N GLY A 155 13.75 18.38 -4.01
CA GLY A 155 13.58 16.98 -4.42
C GLY A 155 12.26 16.42 -3.91
N TYR A 156 11.57 15.64 -4.73
CA TYR A 156 10.25 15.10 -4.39
C TYR A 156 9.97 13.77 -5.07
N SER A 157 9.08 12.99 -4.46
CA SER A 157 8.43 11.83 -5.06
C SER A 157 6.97 12.17 -5.36
N VAL A 158 6.50 11.80 -6.55
CA VAL A 158 5.08 11.77 -6.90
C VAL A 158 4.66 10.30 -6.90
N GLY A 159 3.70 9.96 -6.06
CA GLY A 159 3.22 8.58 -5.87
C GLY A 159 1.71 8.49 -6.07
N VAL A 160 1.28 7.40 -6.70
CA VAL A 160 -0.12 7.00 -6.80
C VAL A 160 -0.30 5.67 -6.08
N GLU A 161 -1.32 5.59 -5.25
CA GLU A 161 -1.72 4.38 -4.53
C GLU A 161 -3.18 4.03 -4.84
N SER A 162 -3.48 2.73 -4.83
CA SER A 162 -4.83 2.19 -4.97
C SER A 162 -5.00 1.00 -4.04
N TYR A 163 -5.94 1.10 -3.10
CA TYR A 163 -6.38 -0.03 -2.30
C TYR A 163 -7.12 -1.02 -3.21
N VAL A 164 -6.78 -2.31 -3.08
CA VAL A 164 -7.28 -3.38 -3.96
C VAL A 164 -8.45 -4.13 -3.32
N ASN A 165 -8.45 -4.25 -1.99
CA ASN A 165 -9.42 -5.09 -1.26
C ASN A 165 -10.50 -4.28 -0.55
N ASP A 166 -10.16 -3.04 -0.16
CA ASP A 166 -11.06 -2.18 0.58
C ASP A 166 -11.79 -1.27 -0.39
N GLY A 167 -13.12 -1.40 -0.42
CA GLY A 167 -14.00 -0.37 -1.00
C GLY A 167 -13.99 0.94 -0.20
N ALA A 168 -13.04 1.12 0.73
CA ALA A 168 -12.76 2.38 1.37
C ALA A 168 -12.43 3.41 0.28
N GLY A 169 -13.05 4.58 0.38
CA GLY A 169 -12.76 5.67 -0.55
C GLY A 169 -11.28 6.02 -0.49
N ALA A 170 -10.70 6.34 -1.65
CA ALA A 170 -9.39 6.98 -1.68
C ALA A 170 -9.44 8.25 -0.82
N GLY A 171 -8.49 8.37 0.09
CA GLY A 171 -8.37 9.51 0.98
C GLY A 171 -6.96 9.65 1.55
N CYS A 172 -6.68 10.86 1.99
CA CYS A 172 -5.65 11.22 2.94
C CYS A 172 -6.31 11.67 4.25
#